data_AF-A0A3A9ZRN0-F1
#
_entry.id   AF-A0A3A9ZRN0-F1
#
_cell.length_a   1.000
_cell.length_b   1.000
_cell.length_c   1.000
_cell.angle_alpha   90.00
_cell.angle_beta   90.00
_cell.angle_gamma   90.00
#
_symmetry.space_group_name_H-M   'P 1'
#
loop_
_entity.id
_entity.type
_entity.pdbx_description
1 polymer ?
#
loop_
_entity_poly.entity_id
_entity_poly.type
_entity_poly.pdbx_seq_one_letter_code
_entity_poly.pdbx_strand_id
1 'polypeptide(L)'
;MTVQPYVRRSDQGTPYWFLGNLVTLKAAGADTGGRLTVAEFLNPPGFAPPLHRHQVEDEMFYVISGTARFECAGESLHAGPGDFVLLPVGVPHTFVVGPDEPLRALQITTPSGFEGFAAEAGVPAPERRLPDPAPVDPASLGHAAARHGIELLGPPPRG
;
A
#
# COMPACT_ATOMS: atom_id res chain seq x y z
N MET A 1 -2.45 5.89 25.51
CA MET A 1 -3.21 6.94 24.80
C MET A 1 -4.63 6.45 24.60
N THR A 2 -5.63 7.31 24.83
CA THR A 2 -7.04 6.97 24.61
C THR A 2 -7.40 7.28 23.16
N VAL A 3 -7.79 6.26 22.40
CA VAL A 3 -8.29 6.40 21.02
C VAL A 3 -9.64 7.12 21.04
N GLN A 4 -9.83 8.08 20.13
CA GLN A 4 -11.09 8.84 19.98
C GLN A 4 -11.83 8.40 18.72
N PRO A 5 -13.17 8.31 18.74
CA PRO A 5 -13.95 7.99 17.55
C PRO A 5 -13.96 9.16 16.57
N TYR A 6 -13.96 8.85 15.27
CA TYR A 6 -14.12 9.86 14.21
C TYR A 6 -14.74 9.26 12.95
N VAL A 7 -15.24 10.13 12.07
CA VAL A 7 -15.58 9.81 10.68
C VAL A 7 -14.61 10.56 9.77
N ARG A 8 -13.88 9.85 8.91
CA ARG A 8 -13.17 10.44 7.77
C ARG A 8 -14.01 10.20 6.52
N ARG A 9 -14.43 11.28 5.87
CA ARG A 9 -15.08 11.24 4.55
C ARG A 9 -14.10 10.70 3.49
N SER A 10 -14.61 10.41 2.30
CA SER A 10 -13.82 9.86 1.19
C SER A 10 -12.62 10.75 0.84
N ASP A 11 -12.79 12.07 0.91
CA ASP A 11 -11.79 13.10 0.64
C ASP A 11 -10.97 13.54 1.88
N GLN A 12 -11.09 12.82 3.00
CA GLN A 12 -10.36 13.11 4.24
C GLN A 12 -9.31 12.04 4.56
N GLY A 13 -8.32 12.41 5.36
CA GLY A 13 -7.14 11.62 5.67
C GLY A 13 -5.86 12.26 5.16
N THR A 14 -4.70 11.77 5.58
CA THR A 14 -3.39 12.33 5.22
C THR A 14 -2.92 11.75 3.89
N PRO A 15 -2.78 12.56 2.82
CA PRO A 15 -2.44 12.04 1.51
C PRO A 15 -0.93 12.12 1.24
N TYR A 16 -0.39 11.07 0.63
CA TYR A 16 0.98 10.97 0.14
C TYR A 16 0.98 10.53 -1.32
N TRP A 17 1.90 11.07 -2.11
CA TRP A 17 2.34 10.45 -3.35
C TRP A 17 3.46 9.48 -3.00
N PHE A 18 3.24 8.19 -3.29
CA PHE A 18 4.11 7.10 -2.88
C PHE A 18 4.22 6.08 -4.02
N LEU A 19 5.43 5.91 -4.55
CA LEU A 19 5.72 4.99 -5.67
C LEU A 19 4.83 5.18 -6.91
N GLY A 20 4.45 6.43 -7.22
CA GLY A 20 3.55 6.72 -8.35
C GLY A 20 2.05 6.53 -8.04
N ASN A 21 1.72 6.18 -6.79
CA ASN A 21 0.34 6.02 -6.31
C ASN A 21 -0.08 7.24 -5.48
N LEU A 22 -1.39 7.36 -5.28
CA LEU A 22 -1.95 8.18 -4.20
C LEU A 22 -2.33 7.28 -3.03
N VAL A 23 -1.73 7.55 -1.87
CA VAL A 23 -2.01 6.87 -0.60
C VAL A 23 -2.68 7.86 0.34
N THR A 24 -3.87 7.55 0.85
CA THR A 24 -4.56 8.38 1.84
C THR A 24 -4.72 7.61 3.15
N LEU A 25 -4.00 8.01 4.18
CA LEU A 25 -4.12 7.42 5.52
C LEU A 25 -5.50 7.71 6.12
N LYS A 26 -6.28 6.67 6.39
CA LYS A 26 -7.60 6.72 7.05
C LYS A 26 -7.50 6.47 8.55
N ALA A 27 -6.56 5.64 8.98
CA ALA A 27 -6.20 5.46 10.39
C ALA A 27 -4.71 5.09 10.48
N ALA A 28 -3.94 5.81 11.28
CA ALA A 28 -2.54 5.50 11.58
C ALA A 28 -2.41 4.83 12.96
N GLY A 29 -1.22 4.37 13.34
CA GLY A 29 -0.94 3.79 14.66
C GLY A 29 -1.32 4.72 15.82
N ALA A 30 -1.17 6.04 15.66
CA ALA A 30 -1.65 7.02 16.64
C ALA A 30 -3.18 7.00 16.81
N ASP A 31 -3.92 6.73 15.73
CA ASP A 31 -5.38 6.61 15.73
C ASP A 31 -5.85 5.26 16.30
N THR A 32 -5.05 4.20 16.15
CA THR A 32 -5.46 2.83 16.49
C THR A 32 -4.81 2.27 17.75
N GLY A 33 -3.93 3.04 18.40
CA GLY A 33 -3.12 2.59 19.52
C GLY A 33 -2.09 1.54 19.13
N GLY A 34 -1.53 1.65 17.93
CA GLY A 34 -0.48 0.76 17.40
C GLY A 34 -1.00 -0.53 16.77
N ARG A 35 -2.33 -0.71 16.69
CA ARG A 35 -2.93 -2.01 16.34
C ARG A 35 -2.95 -2.27 14.85
N LEU A 36 -3.22 -1.25 14.04
CA LEU A 36 -3.31 -1.38 12.59
C LEU A 36 -3.19 -0.02 11.91
N THR A 37 -2.81 -0.06 10.64
CA THR A 37 -2.87 1.08 9.73
C THR A 37 -3.88 0.79 8.64
N VAL A 38 -4.72 1.78 8.31
CA VAL A 38 -5.64 1.72 7.18
C VAL A 38 -5.29 2.85 6.23
N ALA A 39 -4.98 2.50 4.99
CA ALA A 39 -4.68 3.43 3.92
C ALA A 39 -5.56 3.12 2.71
N GLU A 40 -6.13 4.15 2.12
CA GLU A 40 -6.80 4.03 0.83
C GLU A 40 -5.78 4.30 -0.28
N PHE A 41 -5.61 3.34 -1.18
CA PHE A 41 -4.73 3.43 -2.32
C PHE A 41 -5.52 3.69 -3.60
N LEU A 42 -4.97 4.54 -4.45
CA LEU A 42 -5.29 4.63 -5.87
C LEU A 42 -4.00 4.35 -6.64
N ASN A 43 -3.97 3.25 -7.38
CA ASN A 43 -2.81 2.76 -8.12
C ASN A 43 -3.08 2.88 -9.63
N PRO A 44 -2.14 3.37 -10.45
CA PRO A 44 -2.35 3.47 -11.88
C PRO A 44 -2.44 2.09 -12.56
N PRO A 45 -3.08 2.00 -13.74
CA PRO A 45 -3.07 0.78 -14.56
C PRO A 45 -1.65 0.25 -14.79
N GLY A 46 -1.47 -1.06 -14.68
CA GLY A 46 -0.16 -1.70 -14.85
C GLY A 46 0.86 -1.42 -13.74
N PHE A 47 0.50 -0.69 -12.68
CA PHE A 47 1.36 -0.53 -11.51
C PHE A 47 1.69 -1.88 -10.88
N ALA A 48 2.92 -2.01 -10.41
CA ALA A 48 3.36 -3.13 -9.58
C ALA A 48 4.42 -2.63 -8.57
N PRO A 49 4.29 -2.94 -7.27
CA PRO A 49 5.38 -2.72 -6.34
C PRO A 49 6.54 -3.70 -6.63
N PRO A 50 7.75 -3.45 -6.10
CA PRO A 50 8.80 -4.47 -6.07
C PRO A 50 8.32 -5.74 -5.38
N LEU A 51 8.89 -6.90 -5.73
CA LEU A 51 8.72 -8.10 -4.90
C LEU A 51 9.27 -7.80 -3.50
N HIS A 52 8.45 -7.97 -2.48
CA HIS A 52 8.84 -7.60 -1.12
C HIS A 52 8.24 -8.54 -0.07
N ARG A 53 8.72 -8.36 1.16
CA ARG A 53 8.26 -9.08 2.34
C ARG A 53 8.18 -8.12 3.53
N HIS A 54 7.03 -8.10 4.19
CA HIS A 54 6.88 -7.46 5.50
C HIS A 54 7.42 -8.40 6.58
N GLN A 55 8.20 -7.88 7.52
CA GLN A 55 8.83 -8.67 8.59
C GLN A 55 7.99 -8.71 9.87
N VAL A 56 7.03 -7.79 10.00
CA VAL A 56 6.23 -7.59 11.21
C VAL A 56 4.74 -7.58 10.91
N GLU A 57 4.34 -7.04 9.75
CA GLU A 57 2.94 -6.79 9.41
C GLU A 57 2.37 -7.87 8.49
N ASP A 58 1.16 -8.35 8.78
CA ASP A 58 0.29 -8.89 7.74
C ASP A 58 -0.19 -7.71 6.87
N GLU A 59 -0.33 -7.92 5.57
CA GLU A 59 -0.87 -6.94 4.64
C GLU A 59 -2.16 -7.47 4.01
N MET A 60 -3.21 -6.67 4.02
CA MET A 60 -4.51 -7.06 3.48
C MET A 60 -5.06 -5.98 2.56
N PHE A 61 -5.79 -6.42 1.55
CA PHE A 61 -6.47 -5.54 0.60
C PHE A 61 -7.96 -5.82 0.58
N TYR A 62 -8.77 -4.76 0.60
CA TYR A 62 -10.17 -4.81 0.20
C TYR A 62 -10.37 -3.96 -1.04
N VAL A 63 -10.71 -4.59 -2.16
CA VAL A 63 -10.76 -3.91 -3.47
C VAL A 63 -12.09 -3.17 -3.62
N ILE A 64 -12.00 -1.87 -3.95
CA ILE A 64 -13.15 -0.98 -4.13
C ILE A 64 -13.50 -0.86 -5.63
N SER A 65 -12.50 -0.67 -6.49
CA SER A 65 -12.65 -0.60 -7.95
C SER A 65 -11.36 -1.05 -8.66
N GLY A 66 -11.44 -1.39 -9.95
CA GLY A 66 -10.31 -1.97 -10.68
C GLY A 66 -10.05 -3.43 -10.33
N THR A 67 -8.99 -3.98 -10.92
CA THR A 67 -8.57 -5.37 -10.72
C THR A 67 -7.08 -5.47 -10.49
N ALA A 68 -6.65 -6.53 -9.83
CA ALA A 68 -5.23 -6.85 -9.68
C ALA A 68 -5.01 -8.36 -9.62
N ARG A 69 -3.81 -8.77 -10.03
CA ARG A 69 -3.27 -10.12 -9.82
C ARG A 69 -2.19 -10.03 -8.74
N PHE A 70 -2.44 -10.64 -7.59
CA PHE A 70 -1.48 -10.78 -6.50
C PHE A 70 -0.69 -12.08 -6.66
N GLU A 71 0.59 -12.05 -6.30
CA GLU A 71 1.46 -13.21 -6.27
C GLU A 71 1.94 -13.37 -4.84
N CYS A 72 1.63 -14.50 -4.19
CA CYS A 72 1.99 -14.76 -2.79
C CYS A 72 2.06 -16.27 -2.54
N ALA A 73 3.06 -16.75 -1.80
CA ALA A 73 3.23 -18.18 -1.49
C ALA A 73 3.28 -19.11 -2.73
N GLY A 74 3.65 -18.59 -3.90
CA GLY A 74 3.63 -19.34 -5.16
C GLY A 74 2.25 -19.47 -5.81
N GLU A 75 1.25 -18.78 -5.28
CA GLU A 75 -0.10 -18.68 -5.84
C GLU A 75 -0.33 -17.33 -6.53
N SER A 76 -1.10 -17.38 -7.62
CA SER A 76 -1.60 -16.20 -8.34
C SER A 76 -3.07 -15.99 -7.99
N LEU A 77 -3.37 -14.92 -7.27
CA LEU A 77 -4.70 -14.57 -6.77
C LEU A 77 -5.24 -13.38 -7.56
N HIS A 78 -6.35 -13.59 -8.29
CA HIS A 78 -7.03 -12.51 -8.99
C HIS A 78 -8.11 -11.91 -8.09
N ALA A 79 -8.14 -10.59 -7.95
CA ALA A 79 -9.13 -9.88 -7.16
C ALA A 79 -9.71 -8.68 -7.92
N GLY A 80 -11.01 -8.46 -7.72
CA GLY A 80 -11.76 -7.32 -8.23
C GLY A 80 -12.69 -6.72 -7.15
N PRO A 81 -13.60 -5.82 -7.53
CA PRO A 81 -14.40 -5.07 -6.58
C PRO A 81 -15.20 -5.96 -5.62
N GLY A 82 -15.04 -5.72 -4.31
CA GLY A 82 -15.68 -6.48 -3.24
C GLY A 82 -14.85 -7.66 -2.68
N ASP A 83 -13.77 -8.03 -3.36
CA ASP A 83 -12.88 -9.10 -2.93
C ASP A 83 -11.91 -8.64 -1.83
N PHE A 84 -11.51 -9.60 -0.99
CA PHE A 84 -10.53 -9.44 0.08
C PHE A 84 -9.32 -10.33 -0.16
N VAL A 85 -8.13 -9.78 0.04
CA VAL A 85 -6.84 -10.49 -0.09
C VAL A 85 -6.07 -10.35 1.21
N LEU A 86 -5.49 -11.45 1.69
CA LEU A 86 -4.56 -11.49 2.83
C LEU A 86 -3.20 -11.97 2.33
N LEU A 87 -2.16 -11.19 2.62
CA LEU A 87 -0.76 -11.46 2.34
C LEU A 87 -0.04 -11.61 3.69
N PRO A 88 0.25 -12.85 4.14
CA PRO A 88 0.77 -13.07 5.47
C PRO A 88 2.17 -12.48 5.69
N VAL A 89 2.43 -12.04 6.91
CA VAL A 89 3.75 -11.61 7.38
C VAL A 89 4.81 -12.67 7.07
N GLY A 90 5.99 -12.23 6.64
CA GLY A 90 7.10 -13.12 6.35
C GLY A 90 7.02 -13.86 5.01
N VAL A 91 5.90 -13.75 4.28
CA VAL A 91 5.72 -14.38 2.97
C VAL A 91 5.99 -13.35 1.86
N PRO A 92 6.96 -13.59 0.95
CA PRO A 92 7.19 -12.73 -0.19
C PRO A 92 5.96 -12.57 -1.08
N HIS A 93 5.65 -11.33 -1.47
CA HIS A 93 4.53 -11.04 -2.34
C HIS A 93 4.72 -9.78 -3.20
N THR A 94 3.86 -9.67 -4.21
CA THR A 94 3.71 -8.50 -5.09
C THR A 94 2.31 -8.52 -5.71
N PHE A 95 1.94 -7.48 -6.46
CA PHE A 95 0.76 -7.51 -7.31
C PHE A 95 0.99 -6.73 -8.62
N VAL A 96 0.10 -6.93 -9.59
CA VAL A 96 0.03 -6.16 -10.84
C VAL A 96 -1.40 -5.64 -11.00
N VAL A 97 -1.54 -4.32 -11.12
CA VAL A 97 -2.83 -3.68 -11.43
C VAL A 97 -3.23 -3.98 -12.86
N GLY A 98 -4.51 -4.25 -13.08
CA GLY A 98 -5.10 -4.48 -14.41
C GLY A 98 -4.85 -3.31 -15.38
N PRO A 99 -4.94 -3.55 -16.70
CA PRO A 99 -4.56 -2.56 -17.71
C PRO A 99 -5.65 -1.49 -17.97
N ASP A 100 -6.90 -1.76 -17.58
CA ASP A 100 -8.06 -0.98 -18.06
C ASP A 100 -8.36 0.25 -17.21
N GLU A 101 -8.25 0.15 -15.89
CA GLU A 101 -8.59 1.22 -14.95
C GLU A 101 -7.71 1.21 -13.69
N PRO A 102 -7.55 2.35 -12.99
CA PRO A 102 -6.84 2.39 -11.72
C PRO A 102 -7.44 1.44 -10.67
N LEU A 103 -6.58 0.75 -9.91
CA LEU A 103 -7.00 -0.02 -8.74
C LEU A 103 -7.20 0.91 -7.55
N ARG A 104 -8.42 0.94 -7.01
CA ARG A 104 -8.72 1.58 -5.73
C ARG A 104 -8.97 0.50 -4.68
N ALA A 105 -8.21 0.51 -3.59
CA ALA A 105 -8.33 -0.49 -2.53
C ALA A 105 -8.06 0.12 -1.15
N LEU A 106 -8.63 -0.46 -0.11
CA LEU A 106 -8.11 -0.28 1.24
C LEU A 106 -6.97 -1.25 1.44
N GLN A 107 -5.77 -0.73 1.71
CA GLN A 107 -4.69 -1.51 2.31
C GLN A 107 -4.82 -1.39 3.82
N ILE A 108 -4.76 -2.53 4.49
CA ILE A 108 -4.77 -2.65 5.94
C ILE A 108 -3.48 -3.36 6.31
N THR A 109 -2.75 -2.88 7.32
CA THR A 109 -1.62 -3.61 7.88
C THR A 109 -1.75 -3.74 9.39
N THR A 110 -1.33 -4.89 9.92
CA THR A 110 -1.36 -5.18 11.37
C THR A 110 -0.08 -5.90 11.80
N PRO A 111 0.64 -5.42 12.84
CA PRO A 111 0.41 -4.17 13.58
C PRO A 111 0.58 -2.93 12.70
N SER A 112 0.34 -1.73 13.24
CA SER A 112 0.59 -0.47 12.49
C SER A 112 2.08 -0.25 12.26
N GLY A 113 2.43 0.53 11.24
CA GLY A 113 3.80 0.95 10.94
C GLY A 113 3.97 1.43 9.51
N PHE A 114 3.21 0.86 8.57
CA PHE A 114 3.20 1.25 7.16
C PHE A 114 3.08 2.76 6.90
N GLU A 115 2.34 3.51 7.72
CA GLU A 115 2.23 4.96 7.59
C GLU A 115 3.57 5.70 7.68
N GLY A 116 4.51 5.16 8.47
CA GLY A 116 5.87 5.69 8.59
C GLY A 116 6.65 5.49 7.29
N PHE A 117 6.50 4.32 6.67
CA PHE A 117 7.11 4.03 5.38
C PHE A 117 6.54 4.92 4.27
N ALA A 118 5.20 5.06 4.20
CA ALA A 118 4.55 5.93 3.23
C ALA A 118 4.99 7.41 3.38
N ALA A 119 5.15 7.89 4.62
CA ALA A 119 5.60 9.25 4.89
C ALA A 119 7.07 9.49 4.52
N GLU A 120 7.91 8.45 4.64
CA GLU A 120 9.34 8.55 4.41
C GLU A 120 9.75 8.32 2.95
N ALA A 121 9.20 7.30 2.31
CA ALA A 121 9.48 6.97 0.92
C ALA A 121 8.57 7.73 -0.06
N GLY A 122 7.49 8.33 0.44
CA GLY A 122 6.63 9.23 -0.32
C GLY A 122 6.89 10.70 -0.02
N VAL A 123 6.03 11.54 -0.57
CA VAL A 123 5.96 12.98 -0.28
C VAL A 123 4.50 13.37 -0.02
N PRO A 124 4.21 14.38 0.81
CA PRO A 124 2.85 14.88 0.97
C PRO A 124 2.23 15.21 -0.39
N ALA A 125 1.04 14.67 -0.67
CA ALA A 125 0.38 14.93 -1.94
C ALA A 125 -0.29 16.31 -1.89
N PRO A 126 0.07 17.25 -2.78
CA PRO A 126 -0.58 18.56 -2.84
C PRO A 126 -2.01 18.45 -3.38
N GLU A 127 -2.31 17.39 -4.12
CA GLU A 127 -3.60 17.13 -4.75
C GLU A 127 -4.00 15.66 -4.58
N ARG A 128 -5.30 15.40 -4.48
CA ARG A 128 -5.86 14.04 -4.40
C ARG A 128 -6.06 13.42 -5.78
N ARG A 129 -4.97 13.28 -6.51
CA ARG A 129 -4.88 12.56 -7.78
C ARG A 129 -3.62 11.71 -7.83
N LEU A 130 -3.53 10.84 -8.82
CA LEU A 130 -2.27 10.18 -9.16
C LEU A 130 -1.20 11.24 -9.51
N PRO A 131 0.05 11.07 -9.02
CA PRO A 131 1.16 11.92 -9.43
C PRO A 131 1.48 11.72 -10.91
N ASP A 132 2.19 12.67 -11.48
CA ASP A 132 2.80 12.48 -12.80
C ASP A 132 3.93 11.44 -12.68
N PRO A 133 4.15 10.59 -13.70
CA PRO A 133 5.18 9.57 -13.64
C PRO A 133 6.56 10.16 -13.35
N ALA A 134 7.23 9.63 -12.33
CA ALA A 134 8.57 10.03 -11.92
C ALA A 134 9.42 8.79 -11.63
N PRO A 135 10.73 8.82 -11.90
CA PRO A 135 11.61 7.73 -11.56
C PRO A 135 11.66 7.55 -10.03
N VAL A 136 11.64 6.31 -9.60
CA VAL A 136 11.89 5.92 -8.20
C VAL A 136 13.34 5.48 -8.09
N ASP A 137 14.10 6.06 -7.16
CA ASP A 137 15.44 5.58 -6.83
C ASP A 137 15.35 4.27 -6.02
N PRO A 138 15.78 3.12 -6.57
CA PRO A 138 15.69 1.84 -5.87
C PRO A 138 16.54 1.80 -4.60
N ALA A 139 17.67 2.52 -4.56
CA ALA A 139 18.55 2.52 -3.41
C ALA A 139 17.90 3.25 -2.24
N SER A 140 17.40 4.47 -2.46
CA SER A 140 16.66 5.22 -1.44
C SER A 140 15.41 4.47 -0.97
N LEU A 141 14.67 3.86 -1.89
CA LEU A 141 13.50 3.05 -1.54
C LEU A 141 13.87 1.85 -0.65
N GLY A 142 14.93 1.11 -1.01
CA GLY A 142 15.39 -0.04 -0.23
C GLY A 142 15.84 0.34 1.18
N HIS A 143 16.55 1.46 1.34
CA HIS A 143 16.94 1.96 2.67
C HIS A 143 15.73 2.36 3.50
N ALA A 144 14.72 2.99 2.89
CA ALA A 144 13.49 3.35 3.58
C ALA A 144 12.71 2.09 3.99
N ALA A 145 12.48 1.17 3.06
CA ALA A 145 11.79 -0.08 3.31
C ALA A 145 12.41 -0.85 4.48
N ALA A 146 13.74 -1.00 4.50
CA ALA A 146 14.45 -1.72 5.55
C ALA A 146 14.25 -1.10 6.95
N ARG A 147 14.20 0.23 7.05
CA ARG A 147 13.95 0.93 8.33
C ARG A 147 12.54 0.72 8.87
N HIS A 148 11.59 0.38 7.99
CA HIS A 148 10.19 0.12 8.31
C HIS A 148 9.85 -1.37 8.30
N GLY A 149 10.86 -2.26 8.37
CA GLY A 149 10.62 -3.71 8.44
C GLY A 149 10.10 -4.34 7.15
N ILE A 150 10.38 -3.71 6.00
CA ILE A 150 10.03 -4.21 4.67
C ILE A 150 11.33 -4.55 3.93
N GLU A 151 11.41 -5.77 3.40
CA GLU A 151 12.56 -6.23 2.63
C GLU A 151 12.19 -6.30 1.15
N LEU A 152 12.95 -5.61 0.30
CA LEU A 152 12.82 -5.70 -1.16
C LEU A 152 13.65 -6.89 -1.66
N LEU A 153 12.98 -7.82 -2.34
CA LEU A 153 13.54 -9.10 -2.76
C LEU A 153 13.79 -9.17 -4.28
N GLY A 154 13.23 -8.23 -5.03
CA GLY A 154 13.39 -8.19 -6.48
C GLY A 154 12.73 -6.96 -7.11
N PRO A 155 12.92 -6.77 -8.42
CA PRO A 155 12.26 -5.69 -9.16
C PRO A 155 10.74 -5.94 -9.22
N PRO A 156 9.96 -4.91 -9.59
CA PRO A 156 8.56 -5.11 -9.95
C PRO A 156 8.39 -6.19 -11.03
N PRO A 157 7.37 -7.04 -10.94
CA PRO A 157 7.04 -7.98 -12.01
C PRO A 157 6.74 -7.22 -13.31
N ARG A 158 7.05 -7.84 -14.44
CA ARG A 158 6.59 -7.36 -15.75
C ARG A 158 5.14 -7.82 -15.93
N GLY A 159 4.27 -6.90 -16.34
CA GLY A 159 2.89 -7.20 -16.74
C GLY A 159 2.82 -8.09 -17.96
#